data_AF-A0A2D9H5F4-F1
#
_entry.id   AF-A0A2D9H5F4-F1
#
_cell.length_a   1.000
_cell.length_b   1.000
_cell.length_c   1.000
_cell.angle_alpha   90.00
_cell.angle_beta   90.00
_cell.angle_gamma   90.00
#
_symmetry.space_group_name_H-M   'P 1'
#
loop_
_entity.id
_entity.type
_entity.pdbx_description
1 polymer ?
#
loop_
_entity_poly.entity_id
_entity_poly.type
_entity_poly.pdbx_seq_one_letter_code
_entity_poly.pdbx_strand_id
1 'polypeptide(L)'
;MPEGHTLHRLAGELSTTFAGRAVRVTSPQGRFSEAAALLDGSVVTGAEAWGKHLFVAFDDDRFVHVHLGLYGTLLVHPVVEAVPAPVGQVRMRLEAGAPGAASYADPRGATTCALLTGAERAAVVARQGPDP
;
A
#
# COMPACT_ATOMS: atom_id res chain seq x y z
N MET A 1 -7.63 -8.49 13.45
CA MET A 1 -6.71 -7.56 12.79
C MET A 1 -5.39 -8.30 12.63
N PRO A 2 -4.72 -8.26 11.47
CA PRO A 2 -3.35 -8.76 11.38
C PRO A 2 -2.52 -8.15 12.52
N GLU A 3 -1.94 -8.99 13.35
CA GLU A 3 -1.10 -8.58 14.48
C GLU A 3 0.11 -7.75 13.97
N GLY A 4 0.76 -6.95 14.83
CA GLY A 4 1.84 -6.03 14.41
C GLY A 4 2.94 -6.70 13.58
N HIS A 5 3.35 -7.91 13.96
CA HIS A 5 4.33 -8.72 13.20
C HIS A 5 3.87 -9.02 11.76
N THR A 6 2.56 -9.13 11.52
CA THR A 6 2.01 -9.35 10.19
C THR A 6 2.14 -8.10 9.32
N LEU A 7 1.91 -6.89 9.86
CA LEU A 7 2.10 -5.66 9.09
C LEU A 7 3.57 -5.39 8.77
N HIS A 8 4.49 -5.68 9.69
CA HIS A 8 5.93 -5.58 9.39
C HIS A 8 6.35 -6.53 8.26
N ARG A 9 5.85 -7.78 8.27
CA ARG A 9 6.08 -8.72 7.15
C ARG A 9 5.52 -8.15 5.84
N LEU A 10 4.28 -7.64 5.84
CA LEU A 10 3.66 -7.05 4.65
C LEU A 10 4.43 -5.82 4.14
N ALA A 11 4.94 -4.97 5.03
CA ALA A 11 5.81 -3.84 4.66
C ALA A 11 7.11 -4.32 3.99
N GLY A 12 7.72 -5.40 4.50
CA GLY A 12 8.88 -6.03 3.89
C GLY A 12 8.58 -6.62 2.50
N GLU A 13 7.44 -7.28 2.34
CA GLU A 13 6.99 -7.83 1.05
C GLU A 13 6.72 -6.73 0.02
N LEU A 14 6.04 -5.65 0.43
CA LEU A 14 5.80 -4.48 -0.42
C LEU A 14 7.11 -3.82 -0.84
N SER A 15 8.04 -3.61 0.11
CA SER A 15 9.35 -3.03 -0.19
C SER A 15 10.14 -3.90 -1.16
N THR A 16 10.24 -5.19 -0.88
CA THR A 16 10.97 -6.15 -1.75
C THR A 16 10.37 -6.20 -3.15
N THR A 17 9.04 -6.10 -3.26
CA THR A 17 8.35 -6.23 -4.54
C THR A 17 8.37 -4.95 -5.37
N PHE A 18 8.20 -3.78 -4.73
CA PHE A 18 7.92 -2.53 -5.45
C PHE A 18 8.98 -1.43 -5.27
N ALA A 19 9.86 -1.48 -4.28
CA ALA A 19 10.83 -0.41 -4.06
C ALA A 19 11.75 -0.21 -5.28
N GLY A 20 11.96 1.05 -5.67
CA GLY A 20 12.73 1.44 -6.85
C GLY A 20 12.01 1.24 -8.18
N ARG A 21 10.74 0.84 -8.18
CA ARG A 21 9.95 0.62 -9.41
C ARG A 21 8.87 1.68 -9.56
N ALA A 22 8.70 2.17 -10.78
CA ALA A 22 7.49 2.89 -11.15
C ALA A 22 6.29 1.94 -11.12
N VAL A 23 5.18 2.39 -10.54
CA VAL A 23 3.98 1.55 -10.37
C VAL A 23 2.77 2.20 -11.02
N ARG A 24 1.88 1.37 -11.54
CA ARG A 24 0.51 1.78 -11.87
C ARG A 24 -0.33 1.74 -10.60
N VAL A 25 -1.08 2.81 -10.32
CA VAL A 25 -1.92 2.94 -9.13
C VAL A 25 -3.35 3.16 -9.56
N THR A 26 -4.26 2.30 -9.10
CA THR A 26 -5.70 2.45 -9.38
C THR A 26 -6.55 2.34 -8.12
N SER A 27 -7.79 2.83 -8.19
CA SER A 27 -8.80 2.63 -7.14
C SER A 27 -10.03 1.92 -7.72
N PRO A 28 -10.08 0.58 -7.70
CA PRO A 28 -11.20 -0.17 -8.28
C PRO A 28 -12.58 0.17 -7.69
N GLN A 29 -12.63 0.57 -6.42
CA GLN A 29 -13.86 1.06 -5.76
C GLN A 29 -14.09 2.57 -5.88
N GLY A 30 -13.18 3.30 -6.51
CA GLY A 30 -13.27 4.75 -6.71
C GLY A 30 -13.02 5.61 -5.46
N ARG A 31 -12.99 5.06 -4.24
CA ARG A 31 -12.82 5.86 -3.00
C ARG A 31 -11.43 6.47 -2.81
N PHE A 32 -10.46 6.08 -3.63
CA PHE A 32 -9.09 6.57 -3.63
C PHE A 32 -8.70 7.06 -5.04
N SER A 33 -9.67 7.37 -5.92
CA SER A 33 -9.41 7.68 -7.33
C SER A 33 -8.53 8.91 -7.54
N GLU A 34 -8.81 10.00 -6.83
CA GLU A 34 -8.06 11.26 -6.95
C GLU A 34 -6.59 11.07 -6.55
N ALA A 35 -6.36 10.47 -5.38
CA ALA A 35 -5.01 10.16 -4.92
C ALA A 35 -4.31 9.12 -5.80
N ALA A 36 -5.02 8.11 -6.29
CA ALA A 36 -4.46 7.14 -7.24
C ALA A 36 -3.98 7.83 -8.52
N ALA A 37 -4.75 8.78 -9.06
CA ALA A 37 -4.36 9.53 -10.26
C ALA A 37 -3.09 10.38 -10.04
N LEU A 38 -2.86 10.88 -8.84
CA LEU A 38 -1.63 11.62 -8.49
C LEU A 38 -0.41 10.70 -8.34
N LEU A 39 -0.61 9.43 -7.99
CA LEU A 39 0.44 8.46 -7.74
C LEU A 39 0.72 7.55 -8.94
N ASP A 40 -0.17 7.51 -9.93
CA ASP A 40 -0.02 6.66 -11.10
C ASP A 40 1.26 7.02 -11.86
N GLY A 41 2.12 6.02 -12.08
CA GLY A 41 3.45 6.19 -12.69
C GLY A 41 4.56 6.64 -11.73
N SER A 42 4.26 6.91 -10.45
CA SER A 42 5.26 7.30 -9.46
C SER A 42 6.10 6.12 -8.97
N VAL A 43 7.28 6.39 -8.41
CA VAL A 43 8.17 5.35 -7.89
C VAL A 43 7.85 5.04 -6.43
N VAL A 44 7.65 3.76 -6.10
CA VAL A 44 7.62 3.33 -4.69
C VAL A 44 9.05 3.32 -4.16
N THR A 45 9.30 3.98 -3.03
CA THR A 45 10.63 4.04 -2.39
C THR A 45 10.77 3.01 -1.28
N GLY A 46 9.66 2.52 -0.73
CA GLY A 46 9.63 1.47 0.28
C GLY A 46 8.27 1.37 0.96
N ALA A 47 8.18 0.56 2.01
CA ALA A 47 7.03 0.50 2.88
C ALA A 47 7.46 0.21 4.31
N GLU A 48 6.70 0.72 5.27
CA GLU A 48 6.97 0.58 6.69
C GLU A 48 5.68 0.32 7.48
N ALA A 49 5.82 -0.34 8.63
CA ALA A 49 4.72 -0.57 9.55
C ALA A 49 5.03 0.05 10.91
N TRP A 50 4.01 0.64 11.53
CA TRP A 50 4.05 1.21 12.87
C TRP A 50 2.80 0.78 13.62
N GLY A 51 2.93 -0.26 14.47
CA GLY A 51 1.82 -0.88 15.18
C GLY A 51 0.75 -1.40 14.21
N LYS A 52 -0.34 -0.64 14.05
CA LYS A 52 -1.52 -0.98 13.24
C LYS A 52 -1.58 -0.24 11.90
N HIS A 53 -0.56 0.57 11.62
CA HIS A 53 -0.49 1.42 10.44
C HIS A 53 0.55 0.87 9.48
N LEU A 54 0.17 0.77 8.20
CA LEU A 54 1.08 0.45 7.11
C LEU A 54 1.19 1.68 6.23
N PHE A 55 2.42 2.06 5.86
CA PHE A 55 2.69 3.18 4.96
C PHE A 55 3.45 2.66 3.74
N VAL A 56 2.96 2.96 2.54
CA VAL A 56 3.70 2.75 1.29
C VAL A 56 4.27 4.10 0.89
N ALA A 57 5.60 4.22 0.87
CA ALA A 57 6.31 5.43 0.53
C ALA A 57 6.51 5.52 -0.98
N PHE A 58 6.26 6.70 -1.52
CA PHE A 58 6.53 7.08 -2.90
C PHE A 58 7.64 8.12 -2.92
N ASP A 59 8.09 8.50 -4.11
CA ASP A 59 8.87 9.71 -4.33
C ASP A 59 8.12 10.98 -3.87
N ASP A 60 8.87 12.08 -3.75
CA ASP A 60 8.37 13.40 -3.35
C ASP A 60 7.72 13.45 -1.95
N ASP A 61 8.20 12.65 -1.00
CA ASP A 61 7.75 12.62 0.41
C ASP A 61 6.24 12.33 0.55
N ARG A 62 5.72 11.46 -0.33
CA ARG A 62 4.32 11.03 -0.39
C ARG A 62 4.16 9.63 0.19
N PHE A 63 3.11 9.44 0.98
CA PHE A 63 2.84 8.15 1.64
C PHE A 63 1.39 7.75 1.44
N VAL A 64 1.15 6.49 1.07
CA VAL A 64 -0.19 5.90 1.21
C VAL A 64 -0.29 5.23 2.57
N HIS A 65 -1.10 5.80 3.45
CA HIS A 65 -1.47 5.17 4.71
C HIS A 65 -2.59 4.15 4.48
N VAL A 66 -2.30 2.89 4.79
CA VAL A 66 -3.23 1.78 4.79
C VAL A 66 -3.53 1.36 6.22
N HIS A 67 -4.80 1.30 6.57
CA HIS A 67 -5.28 0.67 7.80
C HIS A 67 -6.28 -0.43 7.44
N LEU A 68 -5.92 -1.69 7.77
CA LEU A 68 -6.72 -2.86 7.40
C LEU A 68 -7.95 -3.05 8.30
N GLY A 69 -7.89 -2.59 9.55
CA GLY A 69 -8.95 -2.84 10.53
C GLY A 69 -9.12 -4.34 10.83
N LEU A 70 -10.31 -4.72 11.30
CA LEU A 70 -10.56 -6.09 11.77
C LEU A 70 -10.58 -7.12 10.63
N TYR A 71 -11.19 -6.77 9.51
CA TYR A 71 -11.48 -7.69 8.39
C TYR A 71 -10.67 -7.40 7.12
N GLY A 72 -9.92 -6.30 7.07
CA GLY A 72 -9.10 -5.99 5.90
C GLY A 72 -7.94 -6.96 5.77
N THR A 73 -7.58 -7.23 4.51
CA THR A 73 -6.43 -8.06 4.14
C THR A 73 -5.64 -7.37 3.05
N LEU A 74 -4.35 -7.68 2.98
CA LEU A 74 -3.46 -7.25 1.91
C LEU A 74 -2.62 -8.45 1.51
N LEU A 75 -2.63 -8.75 0.22
CA LEU A 75 -1.78 -9.78 -0.38
C LEU A 75 -0.89 -9.11 -1.42
N VAL A 76 0.39 -9.46 -1.38
CA VAL A 76 1.39 -9.05 -2.37
C VAL A 76 1.66 -10.25 -3.27
N HIS A 77 1.53 -10.04 -4.57
CA HIS A 77 1.82 -11.03 -5.60
C HIS A 77 3.07 -10.58 -6.35
N PRO A 78 4.26 -11.10 -6.00
CA PRO A 78 5.52 -10.57 -6.50
C PRO A 78 5.79 -10.93 -7.97
N VAL A 79 5.33 -12.10 -8.43
CA VAL A 79 5.48 -12.55 -9.81
C VAL A 79 4.21 -13.24 -10.27
N VAL A 80 3.59 -12.70 -11.32
CA VAL A 80 2.45 -13.29 -12.03
C VAL A 80 2.61 -13.11 -13.53
N GLU A 81 2.09 -14.06 -14.30
CA GLU A 81 2.08 -14.01 -15.78
C GLU A 81 1.19 -12.84 -16.27
N ALA A 82 0.03 -12.64 -15.64
CA ALA A 82 -0.87 -11.55 -15.93
C ALA A 82 -1.54 -11.08 -14.65
N VAL A 83 -1.77 -9.76 -14.53
CA VAL A 83 -2.51 -9.20 -13.41
C VAL A 83 -4.00 -9.50 -13.61
N PRO A 84 -4.65 -10.28 -12.73
CA PRO A 84 -6.06 -10.61 -12.87
C PRO A 84 -6.94 -9.38 -12.58
N ALA A 85 -8.20 -9.40 -13.01
CA ALA A 85 -9.16 -8.36 -12.63
C ALA A 85 -9.27 -8.23 -11.08
N PRO A 86 -9.49 -7.02 -10.52
CA PRO A 86 -9.68 -6.84 -9.09
C PRO A 86 -10.86 -7.66 -8.56
N VAL A 87 -10.65 -8.37 -7.44
CA VAL A 87 -11.69 -9.19 -6.78
C VAL A 87 -11.99 -8.65 -5.39
N GLY A 88 -13.29 -8.42 -5.13
CA GLY A 88 -13.78 -7.94 -3.85
C GLY A 88 -13.58 -6.44 -3.64
N GLN A 89 -13.58 -6.01 -2.37
CA GLN A 89 -13.49 -4.60 -2.00
C GLN A 89 -12.04 -4.10 -2.02
N VAL A 90 -11.43 -3.99 -3.21
CA VAL A 90 -10.09 -3.42 -3.43
C VAL A 90 -10.11 -1.89 -3.38
N ARG A 91 -9.47 -1.27 -2.38
CA ARG A 91 -9.50 0.19 -2.18
C ARG A 91 -8.51 0.92 -3.08
N MET A 92 -7.32 0.35 -3.17
CA MET A 92 -6.20 0.75 -4.02
C MET A 92 -5.68 -0.53 -4.68
N ARG A 93 -5.06 -0.44 -5.85
CA ARG A 93 -4.24 -1.50 -6.40
C ARG A 93 -2.92 -0.91 -6.88
N LEU A 94 -1.82 -1.56 -6.50
CA LEU A 94 -0.49 -1.31 -7.04
C LEU A 94 -0.17 -2.39 -8.07
N GLU A 95 0.35 -2.01 -9.23
CA GLU A 95 0.83 -2.93 -10.26
C GLU A 95 2.19 -2.47 -10.77
N ALA A 96 3.08 -3.41 -11.08
CA ALA A 96 4.39 -3.08 -11.64
C ALA A 96 4.87 -4.18 -12.59
N GLY A 97 5.77 -3.81 -13.51
CA GLY A 97 6.31 -4.73 -14.51
C GLY A 97 5.44 -4.85 -15.76
N ALA A 98 5.75 -5.86 -16.56
CA ALA A 98 5.09 -6.14 -17.84
C ALA A 98 4.40 -7.51 -17.80
N PRO A 99 3.46 -7.81 -18.72
CA PRO A 99 2.95 -9.16 -18.91
C PRO A 99 4.10 -10.18 -19.01
N GLY A 100 3.96 -11.33 -18.35
CA GLY A 100 4.99 -12.37 -18.19
C GLY A 100 5.89 -12.20 -16.96
N ALA A 101 5.92 -11.02 -16.34
CA ALA A 101 6.71 -10.73 -15.14
C ALA A 101 6.10 -9.58 -14.32
N ALA A 102 4.79 -9.61 -14.10
CA ALA A 102 4.08 -8.56 -13.39
C ALA A 102 4.03 -8.82 -11.89
N SER A 103 3.81 -7.75 -11.13
CA SER A 103 3.57 -7.80 -9.68
C SER A 103 2.34 -6.97 -9.36
N TYR A 104 1.54 -7.37 -8.37
CA TYR A 104 0.44 -6.52 -7.88
C TYR A 104 0.15 -6.69 -6.39
N ALA A 105 -0.48 -5.69 -5.78
CA ALA A 105 -0.96 -5.76 -4.41
C ALA A 105 -2.34 -5.10 -4.26
N ASP A 106 -3.21 -5.78 -3.50
CA ASP A 106 -4.60 -5.36 -3.26
C ASP A 106 -4.89 -5.25 -1.75
N PRO A 107 -4.90 -4.04 -1.15
CA PRO A 107 -5.57 -3.81 0.12
C PRO A 107 -7.09 -3.98 -0.04
N ARG A 108 -7.60 -5.12 0.40
CA ARG A 108 -9.02 -5.49 0.34
C ARG A 108 -9.69 -5.24 1.68
N GLY A 109 -10.85 -4.60 1.67
CA GLY A 109 -11.61 -4.31 2.89
C GLY A 109 -10.90 -3.36 3.86
N ALA A 110 -9.84 -2.68 3.41
CA ALA A 110 -9.14 -1.70 4.23
C ALA A 110 -10.11 -0.59 4.66
N THR A 111 -10.07 -0.27 5.95
CA THR A 111 -10.88 0.81 6.52
C THR A 111 -10.40 2.17 6.05
N THR A 112 -9.09 2.28 5.75
CA THR A 112 -8.46 3.52 5.27
C THR A 112 -7.42 3.21 4.19
N CYS A 113 -7.44 4.01 3.13
CA CYS A 113 -6.35 4.25 2.18
C CYS A 113 -6.33 5.76 1.95
N ALA A 114 -5.28 6.45 2.41
CA ALA A 114 -5.18 7.90 2.35
C ALA A 114 -3.79 8.30 1.88
N LEU A 115 -3.72 9.28 0.98
CA LEU A 115 -2.46 9.88 0.57
C LEU A 115 -2.13 10.96 1.60
N LEU A 116 -0.93 10.86 2.15
CA LEU A 116 -0.39 11.71 3.18
C LEU A 116 0.94 12.32 2.71
N THR A 117 1.22 13.52 3.21
CA THR A 117 2.56 14.10 3.26
C THR A 117 3.40 13.45 4.36
N GLY A 118 4.73 13.65 4.35
CA GLY A 118 5.60 13.20 5.43
C GLY A 118 5.20 13.75 6.81
N ALA A 119 4.74 15.01 6.87
CA ALA A 119 4.26 15.64 8.11
C ALA A 119 2.99 14.95 8.65
N GLU A 120 2.02 14.63 7.78
CA GLU A 120 0.81 13.92 8.17
C GLU A 120 1.11 12.48 8.62
N ARG A 121 2.02 11.78 7.92
CA ARG A 121 2.50 10.45 8.34
C ARG A 121 3.14 10.51 9.72
N ALA A 122 4.00 11.50 9.99
CA ALA A 122 4.61 11.69 11.30
C ALA A 122 3.56 11.93 12.39
N ALA A 123 2.53 12.72 12.10
CA ALA A 123 1.41 12.97 13.02
C ALA A 123 0.54 11.73 13.29
N VAL A 124 0.45 10.79 12.35
CA VAL A 124 -0.20 9.48 12.60
C VAL A 124 0.65 8.64 13.57
N VAL A 125 1.96 8.56 13.33
CA VAL A 125 2.88 7.78 14.19
C VAL A 125 2.94 8.35 15.60
N ALA A 126 3.04 9.67 15.76
CA ALA A 126 3.11 10.32 17.07
C ALA A 126 1.86 10.07 17.94
N ARG A 127 0.69 9.82 17.34
CA ARG A 127 -0.57 9.54 18.06
C ARG A 127 -0.64 8.15 18.70
N GLN A 128 0.25 7.23 18.31
CA GLN A 128 0.26 5.87 18.85
C GLN A 128 0.84 5.77 20.28
N GLY A 129 1.50 6.82 20.76
CA GLY A 129 2.31 6.77 21.98
C GLY A 129 3.67 6.09 21.74
N PRO A 130 4.58 6.08 22.75
CA PRO A 130 5.85 5.38 22.64
C PRO A 130 5.62 3.87 22.41
N ASP A 131 6.47 3.27 21.57
CA ASP A 131 6.53 1.82 21.35
C ASP A 131 6.74 1.13 22.71
N PRO A 132 5.90 0.16 23.14
CA PRO A 132 6.04 -0.50 24.43
C PRO A 132 7.30 -1.36 24.56
#